data_AF-A0A7C5Q2Y5-F1
#
_entry.id   AF-A0A7C5Q2Y5-F1
#
_cell.length_a   1.000
_cell.length_b   1.000
_cell.length_c   1.000
_cell.angle_alpha   90.00
_cell.angle_beta   90.00
_cell.angle_gamma   90.00
#
_symmetry.space_group_name_H-M   'P 1'
#
loop_
_entity.id
_entity.type
_entity.pdbx_description
1 polymer ?
#
loop_
_entity_poly.entity_id
_entity_poly.type
_entity_poly.pdbx_seq_one_letter_code
_entity_poly.pdbx_strand_id
1 'polypeptide(L)'
;MDFEGEFEVPPEAVSLADRIREELTSEETLLEDTGRRHNFLKIREGVYLRLVRSEEAELELLVREGKLERVRLRGKRIPEGLGEELRGTPCEEGPLRERIRRFLGREDPDLEGELLRLVLGKG
;
A
#
# COMPACT_ATOMS: atom_id res chain seq x y z
N MET A 1 -29.45 -21.15 -12.12
CA MET A 1 -29.64 -19.69 -12.07
C MET A 1 -29.08 -19.17 -13.36
N ASP A 2 -29.95 -18.99 -14.34
CA ASP A 2 -29.64 -18.42 -15.63
C ASP A 2 -29.49 -16.91 -15.46
N PHE A 3 -28.30 -16.37 -15.77
CA PHE A 3 -28.11 -14.93 -15.90
C PHE A 3 -28.53 -14.54 -17.32
N GLU A 4 -29.81 -14.27 -17.52
CA GLU A 4 -30.38 -13.84 -18.80
C GLU A 4 -30.09 -12.36 -19.07
N GLY A 5 -29.17 -12.02 -19.97
CA GLY A 5 -29.20 -10.74 -20.72
C GLY A 5 -28.41 -9.54 -20.18
N GLU A 6 -28.06 -8.63 -21.12
CA GLU A 6 -27.59 -7.27 -20.82
C GLU A 6 -28.75 -6.46 -20.24
N PHE A 7 -28.65 -6.07 -18.98
CA PHE A 7 -29.63 -5.20 -18.33
C PHE A 7 -29.11 -3.77 -18.27
N GLU A 8 -30.00 -2.80 -18.51
CA GLU A 8 -29.70 -1.39 -18.31
C GLU A 8 -29.51 -1.13 -16.81
N VAL A 9 -28.37 -0.54 -16.45
CA VAL A 9 -28.03 -0.27 -15.04
C VAL A 9 -29.01 0.77 -14.50
N PRO A 10 -29.70 0.51 -13.37
CA PRO A 10 -30.63 1.47 -12.79
C PRO A 10 -29.95 2.82 -12.53
N PRO A 11 -30.59 3.95 -12.88
CA PRO A 11 -30.03 5.29 -12.64
C PRO A 11 -29.62 5.53 -11.18
N GLU A 12 -30.32 4.91 -10.23
CA GLU A 12 -30.04 4.98 -8.80
C GLU A 12 -28.72 4.29 -8.45
N ALA A 13 -28.38 3.20 -9.13
CA ALA A 13 -27.13 2.47 -8.92
C ALA A 13 -25.93 3.26 -9.47
N VAL A 14 -26.09 3.91 -10.63
CA VAL A 14 -25.07 4.83 -11.18
C VAL A 14 -24.86 6.01 -10.23
N SER A 15 -25.96 6.64 -9.78
CA SER A 15 -25.92 7.76 -8.84
C SER A 15 -25.32 7.40 -7.48
N LEU A 16 -25.48 6.15 -7.03
CA LEU A 16 -24.83 5.65 -5.83
C LEU A 16 -23.33 5.47 -6.05
N ALA A 17 -22.92 4.90 -7.18
CA ALA A 17 -21.52 4.71 -7.52
C ALA A 17 -20.76 6.04 -7.64
N ASP A 18 -21.39 7.06 -8.24
CA ASP A 18 -20.80 8.41 -8.33
C ASP A 18 -20.61 9.05 -6.96
N ARG A 19 -21.59 8.94 -6.06
CA ARG A 19 -21.46 9.45 -4.67
C ARG A 19 -20.36 8.75 -3.90
N ILE A 20 -20.28 7.43 -3.99
CA ILE A 20 -19.20 6.65 -3.36
C ILE A 20 -17.84 7.08 -3.92
N ARG A 21 -17.74 7.31 -5.23
CA ARG A 21 -16.50 7.83 -5.83
C ARG A 21 -16.14 9.18 -5.25
N GLU A 22 -17.06 10.13 -5.19
CA GLU A 22 -16.80 11.48 -4.66
C GLU A 22 -16.37 11.46 -3.19
N GLU A 23 -17.04 10.68 -2.34
CA GLU A 23 -16.67 10.56 -0.93
C GLU A 23 -15.29 9.94 -0.73
N LEU A 24 -14.97 8.89 -1.50
CA LEU A 24 -13.69 8.18 -1.40
C LEU A 24 -12.53 8.91 -2.11
N THR A 25 -12.82 9.91 -2.93
CA THR A 25 -11.82 10.73 -3.64
C THR A 25 -11.79 12.18 -3.16
N SER A 26 -12.53 12.50 -2.10
CA SER A 26 -12.52 13.84 -1.51
C SER A 26 -11.15 14.18 -0.94
N GLU A 27 -10.79 15.47 -0.94
CA GLU A 27 -9.52 15.94 -0.37
C GLU A 27 -9.42 15.63 1.12
N GLU A 28 -10.53 15.67 1.85
CA GLU A 28 -10.59 15.29 3.28
C GLU A 28 -10.28 13.80 3.50
N THR A 29 -10.73 12.91 2.61
CA THR A 29 -10.40 11.47 2.66
C THR A 29 -8.95 11.21 2.21
N LEU A 30 -8.43 12.01 1.28
CA LEU A 30 -7.10 11.83 0.66
C LEU A 30 -5.96 12.57 1.37
N LEU A 31 -6.25 13.48 2.30
CA LEU A 31 -5.27 14.27 3.05
C LEU A 31 -5.40 13.97 4.56
N GLU A 32 -4.30 14.10 5.31
CA GLU A 32 -4.40 14.25 6.77
C GLU A 32 -4.97 15.63 7.12
N ASP A 33 -5.40 15.83 8.38
CA ASP A 33 -5.73 17.16 8.96
C ASP A 33 -4.61 18.22 8.77
N THR A 34 -3.42 17.78 8.35
CA THR A 34 -2.24 18.60 8.09
C THR A 34 -2.00 18.96 6.61
N GLY A 35 -2.83 18.48 5.67
CA GLY A 35 -2.69 18.74 4.23
C GLY A 35 -1.58 17.94 3.53
N ARG A 36 -1.00 16.95 4.22
CA ARG A 36 -0.01 16.03 3.63
C ARG A 36 -0.70 14.95 2.80
N ARG A 37 -0.21 14.73 1.58
CA ARG A 37 -0.62 13.62 0.71
C ARG A 37 -0.35 12.30 1.43
N HIS A 38 -1.39 11.50 1.62
CA HIS A 38 -1.23 10.17 2.18
C HIS A 38 -0.39 9.30 1.24
N ASN A 39 0.71 8.77 1.77
CA ASN A 39 1.52 7.74 1.11
C ASN A 39 0.77 6.40 0.98
N PHE A 40 -0.37 6.28 1.67
CA PHE A 40 -1.21 5.10 1.71
C PHE A 40 -2.67 5.50 1.49
N LEU A 41 -3.37 4.82 0.59
CA LEU A 41 -4.81 4.95 0.44
C LEU A 41 -5.49 4.30 1.65
N LYS A 42 -6.20 5.07 2.48
CA LYS A 42 -7.05 4.52 3.55
C LYS A 42 -8.27 3.84 2.92
N ILE A 43 -8.44 2.54 3.16
CA ILE A 43 -9.62 1.79 2.72
C ILE A 43 -10.72 1.87 3.77
N ARG A 44 -10.34 1.71 5.04
CA ARG A 44 -11.20 1.89 6.22
C ARG A 44 -10.32 2.14 7.44
N GLU A 45 -10.93 2.41 8.59
CA GLU A 45 -10.19 2.57 9.85
C GLU A 45 -9.26 1.38 10.10
N GLY A 46 -7.99 1.66 10.41
CA GLY A 46 -6.97 0.65 10.62
C GLY A 46 -6.54 -0.14 9.38
N VAL A 47 -7.07 0.11 8.17
CA VAL A 47 -6.70 -0.62 6.93
C VAL A 47 -6.28 0.33 5.81
N TYR A 48 -5.05 0.17 5.35
CA TYR A 48 -4.40 1.05 4.38
C TYR A 48 -3.73 0.26 3.26
N LEU A 49 -3.74 0.81 2.05
CA LEU A 49 -3.13 0.22 0.86
C LEU A 49 -2.09 1.17 0.28
N ARG A 50 -0.92 0.66 -0.11
CA ARG A 50 0.06 1.41 -0.91
C ARG A 50 0.44 0.62 -2.14
N LEU A 51 0.35 1.29 -3.29
CA LEU A 51 0.73 0.76 -4.58
C LEU A 51 1.79 1.68 -5.19
N VAL A 52 2.95 1.14 -5.53
CA VAL A 52 3.99 1.85 -6.27
C VAL A 52 4.36 1.01 -7.48
N ARG A 53 4.38 1.63 -8.66
CA ARG A 53 4.86 1.00 -9.90
C ARG A 53 5.82 1.95 -10.59
N SER A 54 7.02 1.46 -10.84
CA SER A 54 8.08 2.14 -11.58
C SER A 54 8.81 1.14 -12.46
N GLU A 55 9.72 1.61 -13.32
CA GLU A 55 10.58 0.72 -14.11
C GLU A 55 11.53 -0.13 -13.26
N GLU A 56 11.86 0.34 -12.06
CA GLU A 56 12.86 -0.28 -11.18
C GLU A 56 12.25 -1.21 -10.13
N ALA A 57 11.03 -0.88 -9.67
CA ALA A 57 10.32 -1.63 -8.64
C ALA A 57 8.78 -1.53 -8.74
N GLU A 58 8.12 -2.62 -8.34
CA GLU A 58 6.71 -2.74 -8.05
C GLU A 58 6.51 -3.10 -6.57
N LEU A 59 5.63 -2.37 -5.91
CA LEU A 59 5.25 -2.54 -4.51
C LEU A 59 3.73 -2.59 -4.37
N GLU A 60 3.25 -3.58 -3.62
CA GLU A 60 1.89 -3.64 -3.12
C GLU A 60 1.94 -3.95 -1.61
N LEU A 61 1.46 -3.01 -0.79
CA LEU A 61 1.37 -3.14 0.66
C LEU A 61 -0.09 -3.05 1.12
N LEU A 62 -0.51 -3.99 1.96
CA LEU A 62 -1.69 -3.86 2.79
C LEU A 62 -1.23 -3.74 4.24
N VAL A 63 -1.60 -2.64 4.89
CA VAL A 63 -1.35 -2.39 6.31
C VAL A 63 -2.67 -2.56 7.05
N ARG A 64 -2.67 -3.37 8.10
CA ARG A 64 -3.83 -3.59 8.96
C ARG A 64 -3.42 -3.47 10.42
N GLU A 65 -4.13 -2.65 11.19
CA GLU A 65 -3.84 -2.36 12.59
C GLU A 65 -2.35 -1.96 12.79
N GLY A 66 -1.83 -1.12 11.89
CA GLY A 66 -0.43 -0.67 11.90
C GLY A 66 0.62 -1.70 11.49
N LYS A 67 0.23 -2.92 11.08
CA LYS A 67 1.16 -4.00 10.67
C LYS A 67 1.03 -4.35 9.19
N LEU A 68 2.12 -4.79 8.58
CA LEU A 68 2.15 -5.25 7.19
C LEU A 68 1.42 -6.61 7.05
N GLU A 69 0.17 -6.61 6.62
CA GLU A 69 -0.63 -7.82 6.38
C GLU A 69 -0.23 -8.50 5.07
N ARG A 70 -0.01 -7.71 4.02
CA ARG A 70 0.45 -8.19 2.71
C ARG A 70 1.56 -7.29 2.21
N VAL A 71 2.61 -7.93 1.70
CA VAL A 71 3.76 -7.26 1.10
C VAL A 71 4.13 -8.01 -0.16
N ARG A 72 4.02 -7.35 -1.31
CA ARG A 72 4.63 -7.81 -2.56
C ARG A 72 5.63 -6.78 -3.00
N LEU A 73 6.86 -7.23 -3.16
CA LEU A 73 8.00 -6.43 -3.59
C LEU A 73 8.63 -7.14 -4.78
N ARG A 74 8.79 -6.42 -5.88
CA ARG A 74 9.46 -6.92 -7.10
C ARG A 74 10.31 -5.80 -7.68
N GLY A 75 11.50 -6.13 -8.16
CA GLY A 75 12.40 -5.14 -8.75
C GLY A 75 13.80 -5.70 -8.94
N LYS A 76 14.64 -5.01 -9.72
CA LYS A 76 15.98 -5.50 -10.06
C LYS A 76 16.89 -5.66 -8.84
N ARG A 77 16.76 -4.75 -7.87
CA ARG A 77 17.59 -4.71 -6.65
C ARG A 77 16.90 -5.31 -5.42
N ILE A 78 15.65 -5.77 -5.57
CA ILE A 78 14.84 -6.29 -4.47
C ILE A 78 15.16 -7.78 -4.30
N PRO A 79 15.67 -8.20 -3.13
CA PRO A 79 15.89 -9.62 -2.86
C PRO A 79 14.59 -10.42 -2.89
N GLU A 80 14.64 -11.62 -3.47
CA GLU A 80 13.53 -12.56 -3.39
C GLU A 80 13.23 -12.94 -1.94
N GLY A 81 11.96 -13.14 -1.59
CA GLY A 81 11.55 -13.53 -0.24
C GLY A 81 11.43 -12.38 0.78
N LEU A 82 11.99 -11.19 0.49
CA LEU A 82 11.91 -10.04 1.40
C LEU A 82 10.45 -9.65 1.74
N GLY A 83 9.54 -9.76 0.76
CA GLY A 83 8.12 -9.48 1.01
C GLY A 83 7.52 -10.37 2.08
N GLU A 84 7.80 -11.68 2.06
CA GLU A 84 7.31 -12.60 3.08
C GLU A 84 7.93 -12.31 4.45
N GLU A 85 9.22 -11.97 4.50
CA GLU A 85 9.92 -11.64 5.74
C GLU A 85 9.33 -10.42 6.46
N LEU A 86 8.89 -9.41 5.69
CA LEU A 86 8.34 -8.17 6.23
C LEU A 86 6.91 -8.33 6.74
N ARG A 87 6.19 -9.40 6.40
CA ARG A 87 4.81 -9.61 6.87
C ARG A 87 4.76 -9.68 8.40
N GLY A 88 3.72 -9.07 8.96
CA GLY A 88 3.48 -8.94 10.40
C GLY A 88 4.32 -7.86 11.08
N THR A 89 5.29 -7.26 10.39
CA THR A 89 6.13 -6.18 10.95
C THR A 89 5.30 -4.90 11.08
N PRO A 90 5.43 -4.14 12.19
CA PRO A 90 4.87 -2.80 12.28
C PRO A 90 5.34 -1.92 11.11
N CYS A 91 4.44 -1.13 10.53
CA CYS A 91 4.73 -0.22 9.43
C CYS A 91 5.41 1.06 9.94
N GLU A 92 6.55 0.89 10.61
CA GLU A 92 7.34 1.93 11.25
C GLU A 92 8.82 1.75 10.93
N GLU A 93 9.57 2.84 10.92
CA GLU A 93 10.96 2.83 10.46
C GLU A 93 11.88 1.93 11.29
N GLY A 94 11.80 1.99 12.62
CA GLY A 94 12.65 1.17 13.49
C GLY A 94 12.47 -0.34 13.25
N PRO A 95 11.25 -0.88 13.43
CA PRO A 95 10.98 -2.31 13.21
C PRO A 95 11.29 -2.78 11.79
N LEU A 96 10.92 -2.01 10.77
CA LEU A 96 11.22 -2.36 9.37
C LEU A 96 12.73 -2.38 9.11
N ARG A 97 13.46 -1.39 9.61
CA ARG A 97 14.92 -1.30 9.44
C ARG A 97 15.61 -2.52 10.05
N GLU A 98 15.22 -2.89 11.27
CA GLU A 98 15.76 -4.07 11.94
C GLU A 98 15.47 -5.34 11.13
N ARG A 99 14.24 -5.48 10.64
CA ARG A 99 13.82 -6.64 9.85
C ARG A 99 14.57 -6.75 8.52
N ILE A 100 14.71 -5.64 7.80
CA ILE A 100 15.46 -5.56 6.54
C ILE A 100 16.94 -5.90 6.77
N ARG A 101 17.58 -5.32 7.80
CA ARG A 101 18.98 -5.63 8.15
C ARG A 101 19.18 -7.11 8.42
N ARG A 102 18.29 -7.69 9.22
CA ARG A 102 18.35 -9.12 9.57
C ARG A 102 18.21 -9.99 8.32
N PHE A 103 17.33 -9.62 7.40
CA PHE A 103 17.13 -10.35 6.16
C PHE A 103 18.33 -10.26 5.22
N LEU A 104 18.89 -9.06 5.03
CA LEU A 104 20.01 -8.83 4.11
C LEU A 104 21.28 -9.58 4.56
N GLY A 105 21.44 -9.82 5.88
CA GLY A 105 22.56 -10.59 6.44
C GLY A 105 23.94 -9.92 6.29
N ARG A 106 24.02 -8.78 5.59
CA ARG A 106 25.19 -7.94 5.39
C ARG A 106 24.78 -6.48 5.51
N GLU A 107 25.69 -5.62 5.95
CA GLU A 107 25.46 -4.17 5.90
C GLU A 107 25.53 -3.69 4.44
N ASP A 108 24.36 -3.34 3.89
CA ASP A 108 24.20 -2.60 2.64
C ASP A 108 23.31 -1.38 2.94
N PRO A 109 23.89 -0.28 3.44
CA PRO A 109 23.13 0.88 3.92
C PRO A 109 22.32 1.55 2.81
N ASP A 110 22.82 1.49 1.57
CA ASP A 110 22.17 2.07 0.41
C ASP A 110 20.91 1.29 0.06
N LEU A 111 21.00 -0.04 -0.03
CA LEU A 111 19.85 -0.89 -0.30
C LEU A 111 18.84 -0.88 0.86
N GLU A 112 19.32 -0.90 2.11
CA GLU A 112 18.46 -0.74 3.29
C GLU A 112 17.65 0.55 3.22
N GLY A 113 18.33 1.67 2.93
CA GLY A 113 17.70 2.97 2.77
C GLY A 113 16.67 2.99 1.65
N GLU A 114 17.01 2.44 0.48
CA GLU A 114 16.11 2.32 -0.67
C GLU A 114 14.84 1.54 -0.33
N LEU A 115 14.98 0.37 0.31
CA LEU A 115 13.86 -0.48 0.71
C LEU A 115 12.96 0.19 1.76
N LEU A 116 13.56 0.89 2.74
CA LEU A 116 12.80 1.64 3.74
C LEU A 116 11.99 2.77 3.11
N ARG A 117 12.59 3.55 2.19
CA ARG A 117 11.90 4.63 1.47
C ARG A 117 10.78 4.08 0.60
N LEU A 118 11.02 2.95 -0.07
CA LEU A 118 10.01 2.30 -0.90
C LEU A 118 8.78 1.90 -0.07
N VAL A 119 8.99 1.25 1.07
CA VAL A 119 7.92 0.77 1.97
C VAL A 119 7.20 1.91 2.68
N LEU A 120 7.94 2.86 3.25
CA LEU A 120 7.36 3.96 4.06
C LEU A 120 6.88 5.15 3.23
N GLY A 121 7.35 5.27 1.98
CA GLY A 121 7.07 6.42 1.13
C GLY A 121 7.73 7.73 1.57
N LYS A 122 8.78 7.67 2.40
CA LYS A 122 9.58 8.85 2.73
C LYS A 122 10.58 9.11 1.61
N GLY A 123 10.37 10.16 0.84
CA GLY A 123 11.32 10.71 -0.15
C GLY A 123 12.28 11.68 0.52
#